data_AF-A0A5P8Z3L7-F1
#
_entry.id   AF-A0A5P8Z3L7-F1
#
_cell.length_a   1.000
_cell.length_b   1.000
_cell.length_c   1.000
_cell.angle_alpha   90.00
_cell.angle_beta   90.00
_cell.angle_gamma   90.00
#
_symmetry.space_group_name_H-M   'P 1'
#
loop_
_entity.id
_entity.type
_entity.pdbx_description
1 polymer ?
#
loop_
_entity_poly.entity_id
_entity_poly.type
_entity_poly.pdbx_seq_one_letter_code
_entity_poly.pdbx_strand_id
1 'polypeptide(L)'
;MDRETLLATWDKLFGQSAPKHVSQPFLRRYLAFELQARARGGLPKRFAAELEKAAKQDRRHGIPNTLKPGARLIREWNGMTHVVDVVDHGFLWNGQHYRSLSPIARAITGARWSGPRFFSLKRPA
;
A
#
# COMPACT_ATOMS: atom_id res chain seq x y z
N MET A 1 -5.09 -9.52 26.49
CA MET A 1 -4.09 -8.43 26.37
C MET A 1 -4.77 -7.18 25.87
N ASP A 2 -4.97 -6.23 26.76
CA ASP A 2 -5.34 -4.84 26.50
C ASP A 2 -4.25 -4.12 25.67
N ARG A 3 -4.50 -2.88 25.23
CA ARG A 3 -3.61 -2.17 24.29
C ARG A 3 -2.28 -1.81 24.94
N GLU A 4 -2.28 -1.40 26.20
CA GLU A 4 -1.07 -0.98 26.90
C GLU A 4 -0.08 -2.14 27.03
N THR A 5 -0.55 -3.32 27.45
CA THR A 5 0.27 -4.53 27.49
C THR A 5 0.88 -4.88 26.13
N LEU A 6 0.14 -4.70 25.04
CA LEU A 6 0.65 -4.98 23.68
C LEU A 6 1.74 -3.98 23.26
N LEU A 7 1.60 -2.70 23.62
CA LEU A 7 2.62 -1.69 23.34
C LEU A 7 3.88 -1.93 24.17
N ALA A 8 3.74 -2.27 25.46
CA ALA A 8 4.87 -2.63 26.30
C ALA A 8 5.59 -3.90 25.80
N THR A 9 4.83 -4.91 25.36
CA THR A 9 5.40 -6.14 24.77
C THR A 9 6.14 -5.84 23.47
N TRP A 10 5.58 -4.95 22.63
CA TRP A 10 6.24 -4.51 21.40
C TRP A 10 7.57 -3.82 21.71
N ASP A 11 7.58 -2.85 22.62
CA ASP A 11 8.79 -2.12 23.00
C ASP A 11 9.86 -3.08 23.54
N LYS A 12 9.47 -4.02 24.40
CA LYS A 12 10.37 -5.07 24.89
C LYS A 12 10.95 -5.97 23.79
N LEU A 13 10.18 -6.31 22.77
CA LEU A 13 10.62 -7.23 21.70
C LEU A 13 11.45 -6.56 20.62
N PHE A 14 11.23 -5.27 20.37
CA PHE A 14 11.79 -4.54 19.21
C PHE A 14 12.63 -3.31 19.59
N GLY A 15 12.65 -2.89 20.85
CA GLY A 15 13.42 -1.73 21.33
C GLY A 15 12.96 -0.38 20.77
N GLN A 16 11.73 -0.32 20.25
CA GLN A 16 11.16 0.87 19.64
C GLN A 16 9.64 0.89 19.82
N SER A 17 9.04 2.08 19.84
CA SER A 17 7.58 2.23 19.95
C SER A 17 6.85 1.71 18.71
N ALA A 18 5.67 1.10 18.93
CA ALA A 18 4.81 0.68 17.83
C ALA A 18 4.29 1.88 17.02
N PRO A 19 4.01 1.73 15.70
CA PRO A 19 3.46 2.82 14.91
C PRO A 19 2.09 3.30 15.46
N LYS A 20 1.89 4.62 15.48
CA LYS A 20 0.82 5.30 16.23
C LYS A 20 -0.60 4.77 15.95
N HIS A 21 -0.88 4.41 14.69
CA HIS A 21 -2.23 4.04 14.23
C HIS A 21 -2.42 2.52 14.03
N VAL A 22 -1.56 1.70 14.61
CA VAL A 22 -1.70 0.24 14.51
C VAL A 22 -2.85 -0.26 15.39
N SER A 23 -3.78 -0.98 14.78
CA SER A 23 -4.94 -1.54 15.46
C SER A 23 -4.52 -2.61 16.48
N GLN A 24 -5.30 -2.75 17.56
CA GLN A 24 -5.05 -3.76 18.59
C GLN A 24 -5.05 -5.21 18.04
N PRO A 25 -5.96 -5.61 17.12
CA PRO A 25 -5.91 -6.92 16.49
C PRO A 25 -4.61 -7.18 15.71
N PHE A 26 -4.09 -6.15 15.02
CA PHE A 26 -2.82 -6.26 14.31
C PHE A 26 -1.67 -6.47 15.28
N LEU A 27 -1.58 -5.65 16.34
CA LEU A 27 -0.55 -5.81 17.38
C LEU A 27 -0.54 -7.23 17.95
N ARG A 28 -1.72 -7.78 18.29
CA ARG A 28 -1.83 -9.15 18.81
C ARG A 28 -1.28 -10.18 17.82
N ARG A 29 -1.69 -10.12 16.56
CA ARG A 29 -1.25 -11.08 15.53
C ARG A 29 0.25 -10.99 15.28
N TYR A 30 0.78 -9.77 15.20
CA TYR A 30 2.19 -9.55 14.94
C TYR A 30 3.06 -10.04 16.09
N LEU A 31 2.71 -9.71 17.34
CA LEU A 31 3.43 -10.18 18.52
C LEU A 31 3.34 -11.70 18.69
N ALA A 32 2.18 -12.29 18.44
CA ALA A 32 2.01 -13.74 18.46
C ALA A 32 2.91 -14.43 17.42
N PHE A 33 2.94 -13.90 16.19
CA PHE A 33 3.83 -14.39 15.14
C PHE A 33 5.30 -14.29 15.55
N GLU A 34 5.75 -13.14 16.05
CA GLU A 34 7.15 -12.94 16.44
C GLU A 34 7.58 -13.92 17.54
N LEU A 35 6.75 -14.08 18.57
CA LEU A 35 7.01 -15.02 19.66
C LEU A 35 7.07 -16.47 19.15
N GLN A 36 6.14 -16.86 18.28
CA GLN A 36 6.11 -18.18 17.67
C GLN A 36 7.34 -18.42 16.78
N ALA A 37 7.72 -17.43 15.97
CA ALA A 37 8.87 -17.48 15.10
C ALA A 37 10.14 -17.71 15.93
N ARG A 38 10.38 -16.91 16.98
CA ARG A 38 11.54 -17.09 17.86
C ARG A 38 11.58 -18.47 18.52
N ALA A 39 10.44 -18.96 19.00
CA ALA A 39 10.35 -20.28 19.62
C ALA A 39 10.58 -21.44 18.64
N ARG A 40 10.26 -21.25 17.35
CA ARG A 40 10.33 -22.29 16.31
C ARG A 40 11.51 -22.13 15.33
N GLY A 41 12.47 -21.25 15.65
CA GLY A 41 13.65 -21.02 14.81
C GLY A 41 13.44 -20.12 13.58
N GLY A 42 12.32 -19.41 13.52
CA GLY A 42 12.02 -18.41 12.51
C GLY A 42 11.56 -19.00 11.17
N LEU A 43 11.66 -18.20 10.12
CA LEU A 43 11.41 -18.65 8.75
C LEU A 43 12.60 -19.51 8.26
N PRO A 44 12.36 -20.65 7.58
CA PRO A 44 13.44 -21.44 6.98
C PRO A 44 14.31 -20.59 6.04
N LYS A 45 15.64 -20.76 6.10
CA LYS A 45 16.59 -19.98 5.27
C LYS A 45 16.22 -19.99 3.79
N ARG A 46 15.81 -21.15 3.27
CA ARG A 46 15.34 -21.30 1.88
C ARG A 46 14.11 -20.43 1.59
N PHE A 47 13.13 -20.43 2.48
CA PHE A 47 11.91 -19.63 2.32
C PHE A 47 12.21 -18.13 2.40
N ALA A 48 13.07 -17.70 3.33
CA ALA A 48 13.52 -16.32 3.39
C ALA A 48 14.24 -15.87 2.11
N ALA A 49 15.10 -16.73 1.55
CA ALA A 49 15.80 -16.47 0.29
C ALA A 49 14.83 -16.41 -0.91
N GLU A 50 13.83 -17.29 -0.94
CA GLU A 50 12.76 -17.27 -1.96
C GLU A 50 11.92 -15.98 -1.85
N LEU A 51 11.59 -15.54 -0.63
CA LEU A 51 10.86 -14.28 -0.39
C LEU A 51 11.69 -13.06 -0.84
N GLU A 52 12.98 -13.04 -0.53
CA GLU A 52 13.87 -11.95 -0.97
C GLU A 52 14.02 -11.93 -2.49
N LYS A 53 14.12 -13.10 -3.13
CA LYS A 53 14.15 -13.23 -4.60
C LYS A 53 12.83 -12.74 -5.21
N ALA A 54 11.68 -13.13 -4.64
CA ALA A 54 10.36 -12.70 -5.08
C ALA A 54 10.20 -11.17 -4.93
N ALA A 55 10.60 -10.58 -3.81
CA ALA A 55 10.57 -9.14 -3.61
C ALA A 55 11.45 -8.38 -4.63
N LYS A 56 12.63 -8.92 -4.97
CA LYS A 56 13.48 -8.37 -6.04
C LYS A 56 12.85 -8.52 -7.43
N GLN A 57 12.12 -9.60 -7.68
CA GLN A 57 11.38 -9.82 -8.93
C GLN A 57 10.14 -8.94 -9.04
N ASP A 58 9.46 -8.65 -7.94
CA ASP A 58 8.30 -7.76 -7.91
C ASP A 58 8.72 -6.30 -8.15
N ARG A 59 9.90 -5.89 -7.67
CA ARG A 59 10.50 -4.60 -8.09
C ARG A 59 10.76 -4.52 -9.61
N ARG A 60 10.95 -5.65 -10.29
CA ARG A 60 11.06 -5.71 -11.77
C ARG A 60 9.68 -5.68 -12.44
N HIS A 61 8.65 -6.17 -11.75
CA HIS A 61 7.23 -6.04 -12.10
C HIS A 61 6.60 -4.89 -11.33
N GLY A 62 7.13 -3.66 -11.51
CA GLY A 62 6.40 -2.46 -11.07
C GLY A 62 4.94 -2.49 -11.56
N ILE A 63 4.06 -1.76 -10.85
CA ILE A 63 2.61 -1.63 -11.13
C ILE A 63 2.33 -1.89 -12.61
N PRO A 64 1.49 -2.88 -12.95
CA PRO A 64 1.24 -3.25 -14.34
C PRO A 64 1.11 -1.98 -15.20
N ASN A 65 1.92 -1.87 -16.25
CA ASN A 65 1.91 -0.71 -17.15
C ASN A 65 0.53 -0.47 -17.79
N THR A 66 -0.38 -1.44 -17.66
CA THR A 66 -1.75 -1.39 -18.14
C THR A 66 -2.70 -1.62 -16.97
N LEU A 67 -3.43 -0.57 -16.61
CA LEU A 67 -4.56 -0.69 -15.68
C LEU A 67 -5.65 -1.51 -16.35
N LYS A 68 -6.09 -2.59 -15.69
CA LYS A 68 -7.22 -3.39 -16.17
C LYS A 68 -8.54 -2.73 -15.77
N PRO A 69 -9.58 -2.78 -16.61
CA PRO A 69 -10.94 -2.44 -16.21
C PRO A 69 -11.34 -3.17 -14.92
N GLY A 70 -12.02 -2.47 -14.02
CA GLY A 70 -12.33 -2.92 -12.66
C GLY A 70 -11.27 -2.55 -11.60
N ALA A 71 -10.10 -2.04 -12.00
CA ALA A 71 -9.16 -1.45 -11.05
C ALA A 71 -9.68 -0.10 -10.51
N ARG A 72 -9.27 0.26 -9.30
CA ARG A 72 -9.63 1.53 -8.65
C ARG A 72 -8.39 2.27 -8.19
N LEU A 73 -8.25 3.52 -8.64
CA LEU A 73 -7.18 4.42 -8.21
C LEU A 73 -7.69 5.31 -7.09
N ILE A 74 -6.95 5.34 -5.98
CA ILE A 74 -7.30 6.13 -4.81
C ILE A 74 -6.18 7.14 -4.58
N ARG A 75 -6.55 8.41 -4.44
CA ARG A 75 -5.59 9.49 -4.19
C ARG A 75 -6.14 10.50 -3.20
N GLU A 76 -5.38 10.75 -2.14
CA GLU A 76 -5.65 11.87 -1.25
C GLU A 76 -4.99 13.15 -1.79
N TRP A 77 -5.74 14.24 -1.78
CA TRP A 77 -5.27 15.59 -2.12
C TRP A 77 -6.02 16.64 -1.29
N ASN A 78 -5.29 17.52 -0.61
CA ASN A 78 -5.86 18.55 0.28
C ASN A 78 -6.93 18.01 1.26
N GLY A 79 -6.67 16.84 1.87
CA GLY A 79 -7.58 16.20 2.83
C GLY A 79 -8.81 15.53 2.22
N MET A 80 -8.96 15.54 0.88
CA MET A 80 -10.04 14.84 0.18
C MET A 80 -9.53 13.60 -0.54
N THR A 81 -10.23 12.47 -0.36
CA THR A 81 -9.94 11.23 -1.07
C THR A 81 -10.70 11.20 -2.39
N HIS A 82 -9.97 11.14 -3.50
CA HIS A 82 -10.50 10.98 -4.84
C HIS A 82 -10.39 9.51 -5.27
N VAL A 83 -11.50 8.96 -5.74
CA VAL A 83 -11.61 7.58 -6.21
C VAL A 83 -11.92 7.59 -7.69
N VAL A 84 -11.05 6.97 -8.50
CA VAL A 84 -11.19 6.86 -9.94
C VAL A 84 -11.29 5.40 -10.33
N ASP A 85 -12.38 5.01 -10.96
CA ASP A 85 -12.57 3.66 -11.48
C ASP A 85 -12.01 3.53 -12.89
N VAL A 86 -11.28 2.44 -13.15
CA VAL A 86 -10.78 2.10 -14.48
C VAL A 86 -11.86 1.29 -15.18
N VAL A 87 -12.24 1.73 -16.37
CA VAL A 87 -13.30 1.15 -17.20
C VAL A 87 -12.75 0.86 -18.60
N ASP A 88 -13.46 0.07 -19.41
CA ASP A 88 -12.95 -0.48 -20.68
C ASP A 88 -12.33 0.56 -21.62
N HIS A 89 -12.87 1.78 -21.63
CA HIS A 89 -12.42 2.86 -22.52
C HIS A 89 -12.02 4.14 -21.78
N GLY A 90 -11.52 4.02 -20.54
CA GLY A 90 -10.95 5.15 -19.81
C GLY A 90 -11.15 5.07 -18.31
N PHE A 91 -11.68 6.16 -17.74
CA PHE A 91 -11.77 6.35 -16.30
C PHE A 91 -13.12 6.98 -15.92
N LEU A 92 -13.69 6.55 -14.80
CA LEU A 92 -14.89 7.15 -14.20
C LEU A 92 -14.48 7.87 -12.92
N TRP A 93 -14.82 9.15 -12.81
CA TRP A 93 -14.56 9.95 -11.61
C TRP A 93 -15.75 10.87 -11.36
N ASN A 94 -16.30 10.84 -10.15
CA ASN A 94 -17.51 11.59 -9.76
C ASN A 94 -18.69 11.40 -10.73
N GLY A 95 -18.89 10.17 -11.23
CA GLY A 95 -19.95 9.84 -12.19
C GLY A 95 -19.69 10.30 -13.63
N GLN A 96 -18.56 10.95 -13.91
CA GLN A 96 -18.21 11.43 -15.23
C GLN A 96 -17.09 10.58 -15.87
N HIS A 97 -17.24 10.30 -17.17
CA HIS A 97 -16.27 9.54 -17.95
C HIS A 97 -15.13 10.43 -18.49
N TYR A 98 -13.91 9.93 -18.45
CA TYR A 98 -12.70 10.60 -18.93
C TYR A 98 -11.84 9.64 -19.76
N ARG A 99 -11.30 10.14 -20.88
CA ARG A 99 -10.39 9.37 -21.77
C ARG A 99 -8.98 9.17 -21.19
N SER A 100 -8.58 9.96 -20.20
CA SER A 100 -7.27 9.86 -19.55
C SER A 100 -7.30 10.43 -18.13
N LEU A 101 -6.26 10.15 -17.35
CA LEU A 101 -6.13 10.63 -15.96
C LEU A 101 -5.73 12.10 -15.85
N SER A 102 -5.14 12.70 -16.88
CA SER A 102 -4.62 14.07 -16.81
C SER A 102 -5.72 15.13 -16.62
N PRO A 103 -6.88 15.05 -17.31
CA PRO A 103 -8.04 15.90 -17.02
C PRO A 103 -8.53 15.76 -15.57
N ILE A 104 -8.59 14.53 -15.04
CA ILE A 104 -8.99 14.27 -13.65
C ILE A 104 -8.00 14.92 -12.68
N ALA A 105 -6.69 14.69 -12.88
CA ALA A 105 -5.66 15.30 -12.04
C ALA A 105 -5.68 16.83 -12.10
N ARG A 106 -5.98 17.43 -13.26
CA ARG A 106 -6.14 18.88 -13.39
C ARG A 106 -7.38 19.39 -12.65
N ALA A 107 -8.50 18.67 -12.73
CA ALA A 107 -9.72 19.03 -12.01
C ALA A 107 -9.53 18.94 -10.49
N ILE A 108 -8.75 17.96 -9.99
CA ILE A 108 -8.42 17.82 -8.57
C ILE A 108 -7.45 18.90 -8.09
N THR A 109 -6.37 19.12 -8.84
CA THR A 109 -5.25 19.97 -8.38
C THR A 109 -5.37 21.43 -8.78
N GLY A 110 -6.25 21.77 -9.73
CA GLY A 110 -6.34 23.10 -10.34
C GLY A 110 -5.17 23.44 -11.29
N ALA A 111 -4.14 22.61 -11.37
CA ALA A 111 -2.92 22.84 -12.14
C ALA A 111 -2.69 21.73 -13.18
N ARG A 112 -1.83 22.00 -14.18
CA ARG A 112 -1.47 20.99 -15.18
C ARG A 112 -0.54 19.94 -14.56
N TRP A 113 -1.11 18.80 -14.17
CA TRP A 113 -0.37 17.62 -13.69
C TRP A 113 -0.46 16.46 -14.69
N SER A 114 0.60 15.65 -14.76
CA SER A 114 0.53 14.35 -15.44
C SER A 114 -0.35 13.41 -14.62
N GLY A 115 -1.49 12.98 -15.17
CA GLY A 115 -2.41 12.08 -14.50
C GLY A 115 -1.74 10.81 -13.94
N PRO A 116 -0.99 10.06 -14.75
CA PRO A 116 -0.26 8.89 -14.26
C PRO A 116 0.69 9.20 -13.11
N ARG A 117 1.35 10.37 -13.12
CA ARG A 117 2.25 10.78 -12.03
C ARG A 117 1.48 11.14 -10.76
N PHE A 118 0.35 11.83 -10.90
CA PHE A 118 -0.53 12.18 -9.79
C PHE A 118 -1.06 10.93 -9.06
N PHE A 119 -1.41 9.89 -9.81
CA PHE A 119 -1.87 8.60 -9.27
C PHE A 119 -0.73 7.58 -9.01
N SER A 120 0.53 8.02 -8.99
CA SER A 120 1.70 7.17 -8.68
C SER A 120 1.85 5.93 -9.57
N LEU A 121 1.42 6.00 -10.84
CA LEU A 121 1.40 4.87 -11.79
C LEU A 121 2.70 4.71 -12.59
N LYS A 122 3.67 5.62 -12.46
CA LYS A 122 4.98 5.48 -13.12
C LYS A 122 6.00 4.92 -12.15
N ARG A 123 6.81 3.98 -12.63
CA ARG A 123 8.04 3.54 -11.98
C ARG A 123 8.98 4.76 -11.86
N PRO A 124 9.68 4.97 -10.73
CA PRO A 124 10.85 5.84 -10.74
C PRO A 124 11.85 5.29 -11.77
N ALA A 125 12.46 6.20 -12.54
CA ALA A 125 13.48 5.87 -13.53
C ALA A 125 14.69 5.20 -12.86
#